data_AF-T0Y8P4-F1
#
_entry.id   AF-T0Y8P4-F1
#
_cell.length_a   1.000
_cell.length_b   1.000
_cell.length_c   1.000
_cell.angle_alpha   90.00
_cell.angle_beta   90.00
_cell.angle_gamma   90.00
#
_symmetry.space_group_name_H-M   'P 1'
#
loop_
_entity.id
_entity.type
_entity.pdbx_description
1 polymer ?
#
loop_
_entity_poly.entity_id
_entity_poly.type
_entity_poly.pdbx_seq_one_letter_code
_entity_poly.pdbx_strand_id
1 'polypeptide(L)' 'MTAKQELISVIITAYQRKNYLLDALNSAVNQTLDRKYYEIIVVKNFSDSEIDAF' A
#
# COMPACT_ATOMS: atom_id res chain seq x y z
N MET A 1 -3.86 12.09 -27.78
CA MET A 1 -3.80 10.63 -27.57
C MET A 1 -3.78 10.41 -26.07
N THR A 2 -4.82 9.82 -25.48
CA THR A 2 -4.82 9.54 -24.03
C THR A 2 -4.34 8.11 -23.85
N ALA A 3 -3.21 7.92 -23.18
CA ALA A 3 -2.77 6.59 -22.81
C ALA A 3 -3.79 5.98 -21.84
N LYS A 4 -4.20 4.73 -22.08
CA LYS A 4 -5.00 3.97 -21.11
C LYS A 4 -4.07 3.65 -19.93
N GLN A 5 -4.38 4.15 -18.74
CA GLN A 5 -3.74 3.72 -17.51
C GLN A 5 -4.52 2.54 -16.93
N GLU A 6 -3.84 1.39 -16.79
CA GLU A 6 -4.38 0.21 -16.12
C GLU A 6 -4.41 0.46 -14.60
N LEU A 7 -5.40 -0.12 -13.94
CA LEU A 7 -5.46 -0.17 -12.48
C LEU A 7 -4.37 -1.11 -11.95
N ILE A 8 -3.60 -0.64 -10.98
CA ILE A 8 -2.57 -1.42 -10.30
C ILE A 8 -3.00 -1.64 -8.85
N SER A 9 -3.01 -2.91 -8.45
CA SER A 9 -3.25 -3.32 -7.07
C SER A 9 -1.94 -3.76 -6.42
N VAL A 10 -1.55 -3.12 -5.33
CA VAL A 10 -0.39 -3.51 -4.53
C VAL A 10 -0.86 -4.18 -3.25
N ILE A 11 -0.51 -5.46 -3.10
CA ILE A 11 -0.86 -6.26 -1.94
C ILE A 11 0.38 -6.41 -1.07
N ILE A 12 0.33 -5.86 0.15
CA ILE A 12 1.42 -5.95 1.12
C ILE A 12 1.00 -6.91 2.23
N THR A 13 1.63 -8.07 2.28
CA THR A 13 1.37 -9.08 3.32
C THR A 13 2.46 -9.03 4.40
N ALA A 14 2.07 -9.04 5.67
CA ALA A 14 3.02 -9.09 6.79
C ALA A 14 2.55 -10.05 7.88
N TYR A 15 3.46 -10.94 8.30
CA TYR A 15 3.25 -11.86 9.40
C TYR A 15 4.25 -11.56 10.52
N GLN A 16 3.77 -11.11 11.68
CA GLN A 16 4.57 -10.71 12.86
C GLN A 16 5.68 -9.67 12.61
N ARG A 17 5.73 -9.05 11.44
CA ARG A 17 6.78 -8.10 11.02
C ARG A 17 6.24 -6.68 10.99
N LYS A 18 6.33 -5.98 12.12
CA LYS A 18 5.81 -4.60 12.27
C LYS A 18 6.75 -3.57 11.67
N ASN A 19 8.04 -3.66 12.01
CA ASN A 19 9.03 -2.60 11.80
C ASN A 19 9.26 -2.20 10.34
N TYR A 20 8.93 -3.05 9.37
CA TYR A 20 9.12 -2.78 7.94
C TYR A 20 7.81 -2.53 7.19
N LEU A 21 6.67 -2.82 7.82
CA LEU A 21 5.38 -2.69 7.15
C LEU A 21 5.03 -1.23 6.90
N LEU A 22 5.33 -0.36 7.86
CA LEU A 22 5.11 1.08 7.71
C LEU A 22 5.98 1.68 6.59
N ASP A 23 7.26 1.30 6.51
CA ASP A 23 8.16 1.75 5.43
C ASP A 23 7.68 1.26 4.05
N ALA A 24 7.25 0.00 3.95
CA ALA A 24 6.70 -0.56 2.72
C ALA A 24 5.40 0.14 2.30
N LEU A 25 4.50 0.40 3.25
CA LEU A 25 3.26 1.14 3.02
C LEU A 25 3.56 2.58 2.56
N ASN A 26 4.45 3.28 3.25
CA ASN A 26 4.88 4.63 2.87
C ASN A 26 5.51 4.66 1.47
N SER A 27 6.30 3.63 1.11
CA SER A 27 6.84 3.52 -0.24
C SER A 27 5.73 3.36 -1.29
N ALA A 28 4.75 2.49 -1.03
CA ALA A 28 3.62 2.26 -1.94
C ALA A 28 2.67 3.47 -2.04
N VAL A 29 2.48 4.24 -0.98
CA VAL A 29 1.60 5.43 -0.99
C VAL A 29 2.22 6.60 -1.75
N ASN A 30 3.54 6.72 -1.73
CA ASN A 30 4.28 7.84 -2.34
C ASN A 30 4.72 7.54 -3.78
N GLN A 31 3.79 7.08 -4.62
CA GLN A 31 4.03 6.80 -6.04
C GLN A 31 3.66 8.01 -6.92
N THR A 32 4.23 8.04 -8.13
CA THR A 32 3.97 9.10 -9.13
C THR A 32 2.69 8.86 -9.96
N LEU A 33 2.14 7.65 -9.90
CA LEU A 33 0.88 7.31 -10.54
C LEU A 33 -0.30 7.96 -9.79
N ASP A 34 -1.29 8.45 -10.53
CA ASP A 34 -2.51 9.00 -9.95
C ASP A 34 -3.25 7.95 -9.10
N ARG A 35 -3.66 8.35 -7.89
CA ARG A 35 -4.34 7.50 -6.91
C ARG A 35 -5.61 6.84 -7.45
N LYS A 36 -6.30 7.44 -8.44
CA LYS A 36 -7.50 6.81 -9.04
C LYS A 36 -7.20 5.52 -9.82
N TYR A 37 -5.93 5.26 -10.14
CA TYR A 37 -5.47 4.06 -10.83
C TYR A 37 -4.66 3.12 -9.93
N TYR A 38 -4.64 3.37 -8.61
CA TYR A 38 -3.74 2.70 -7.69
C TYR A 38 -4.46 2.36 -6.37
N GLU A 39 -4.47 1.08 -6.02
CA GLU A 39 -5.00 0.61 -4.75
C GLU A 39 -3.93 -0.14 -3.95
N ILE A 40 -4.00 -0.03 -2.62
CA ILE A 40 -3.10 -0.71 -1.70
C ILE A 40 -3.94 -1.53 -0.74
N ILE A 41 -3.65 -2.82 -0.65
CA ILE A 41 -4.32 -3.75 0.25
C ILE A 41 -3.27 -4.30 1.22
N VAL A 42 -3.43 -3.99 2.50
CA VAL A 42 -2.53 -4.48 3.55
C VAL A 42 -3.17 -5.66 4.27
N VAL A 43 -2.49 -6.82 4.24
CA VAL A 43 -2.93 -8.04 4.93
C VAL A 43 -1.94 -8.35 6.03
N LYS A 44 -2.36 -8.18 7.29
CA LYS A 44 -1.53 -8.41 8.47
C LYS A 44 -2.27 -9.17 9.56
N ASN A 45 -1.53 -9.90 10.40
CA ASN A 45 -2.08 -10.69 11.50
C ASN A 45 -1.84 -10.08 12.89
N PHE A 46 -1.56 -8.77 12.96
CA PHE A 46 -1.29 -8.05 14.19
C PHE A 46 -1.93 -6.67 14.16
N SER A 47 -2.24 -6.12 15.34
CA SER A 47 -2.65 -4.72 15.48
C SER A 47 -1.43 -3.80 15.52
N ASP A 48 -1.57 -2.65 14.91
CA ASP A 48 -0.57 -1.59 14.88
C ASP A 48 -1.27 -0.26 14.64
N SER A 49 -1.26 0.63 15.63
CA SER A 49 -2.08 1.84 15.62
C SER A 49 -1.72 2.81 14.49
N GLU A 50 -0.45 2.84 14.06
CA GLU A 50 -0.02 3.72 12.98
C GLU A 50 -0.51 3.19 11.63
N ILE A 51 -0.45 1.87 11.45
CA ILE A 51 -0.86 1.21 10.21
C ILE A 51 -2.40 1.08 10.12
N ASP A 52 -3.08 0.89 11.25
CA ASP A 52 -4.54 0.75 11.33
C ASP A 52 -5.27 2.10 11.18
N ALA A 53 -4.58 3.23 11.35
CA ALA A 53 -5.13 4.57 11.19
C ALA A 53 -4.89 5.18 9.81
N PHE A 54 -4.24 4.44 8.91
CA PHE A 54 -3.85 4.87 7.57
C PHE A 54 -5.06 4.95 6.61
#